data_AF-A0A553GQX4-F1
#
_entry.id   AF-A0A553GQX4-F1
#
_cell.length_a   1.000
_cell.length_b   1.000
_cell.length_c   1.000
_cell.angle_alpha   90.00
_cell.angle_beta   90.00
_cell.angle_gamma   90.00
#
_symmetry.space_group_name_H-M   'P 1'
#
loop_
_entity.id
_entity.type
_entity.pdbx_description
1 polymer ?
#
loop_
_entity_poly.entity_id
_entity_poly.type
_entity_poly.pdbx_seq_one_letter_code
_entity_poly.pdbx_strand_id
1 'polypeptide(L)'
;MKALQTVIVSLLLVLAIGCDYKYITPDTGAPVDPDDPISFSAEVEPIWTSQSCVNCHSGNGLFSLKQGEAYQSLIDNSLLDLENSANSKIVTVPGSSGLHSGYTYSGNQELIITTWIDQGAEDN
;
A
#
# COMPACT_ATOMS: atom_id res chain seq x y z
N MET A 1 19.53 8.10 55.01
CA MET A 1 18.42 7.35 54.39
C MET A 1 17.50 8.25 53.56
N LYS A 2 16.98 9.36 54.09
CA LYS A 2 16.10 10.28 53.33
C LYS A 2 16.75 10.85 52.06
N ALA A 3 17.99 11.36 52.14
CA ALA A 3 18.70 11.91 50.98
C ALA A 3 18.98 10.88 49.87
N LEU A 4 19.32 9.63 50.23
CA LEU A 4 19.52 8.54 49.27
C LEU A 4 18.21 8.16 48.58
N GLN A 5 17.11 8.14 49.34
CA GLN A 5 15.77 7.86 48.83
C GLN A 5 15.30 8.99 47.89
N THR A 6 15.61 10.26 48.20
CA THR A 6 15.32 11.39 47.31
C THR A 6 16.10 11.29 46.00
N VAL A 7 17.39 10.92 46.04
CA VAL A 7 18.21 10.75 44.82
C VAL A 7 17.70 9.62 43.94
N ILE A 8 17.31 8.48 44.52
CA ILE A 8 16.78 7.34 43.77
C ILE A 8 15.43 7.68 43.11
N VAL A 9 14.54 8.38 43.83
CA VAL A 9 13.25 8.82 43.27
C VAL A 9 13.46 9.84 42.15
N SER A 10 14.42 10.75 42.29
CA SER A 10 14.78 11.73 41.26
C SER A 10 15.27 11.06 39.98
N LEU A 11 16.14 10.03 40.12
CA LEU A 11 16.72 9.31 38.99
C LEU A 11 15.67 8.47 38.25
N LEU A 12 14.74 7.84 38.97
CA LEU A 12 13.65 7.07 38.36
C LEU A 12 12.65 7.94 37.59
N LEU A 13 12.44 9.19 38.04
CA LEU A 13 11.55 10.14 37.34
C LEU A 13 12.13 10.61 36.01
N VAL A 14 13.46 10.77 35.91
CA VAL A 14 14.15 11.19 34.67
C VAL A 14 14.12 10.08 33.60
N LEU A 15 14.13 8.80 34.01
CA LEU A 15 14.09 7.66 33.09
C LEU A 15 12.70 7.43 32.45
N ALA A 16 11.64 7.99 33.03
CA ALA A 16 10.26 7.80 32.54
C ALA A 16 9.84 8.77 31.41
N ILE A 17 10.69 9.75 31.05
CA ILE A 17 10.34 10.83 30.12
C ILE A 17 10.87 10.57 28.68
N GLY A 18 11.60 9.47 28.45
CA GLY A 18 12.31 9.19 27.20
C GLY A 18 11.49 8.46 26.12
N CYS A 19 10.18 8.31 26.27
CA CYS A 19 9.34 7.70 25.24
C CYS A 19 8.99 8.72 24.16
N ASP A 20 9.83 8.84 23.13
CA ASP A 20 9.46 9.53 21.90
C ASP A 20 8.55 8.64 21.06
N TYR A 21 7.28 9.02 20.93
CA TYR A 21 6.39 8.42 19.95
C TYR A 21 6.75 8.95 18.57
N LYS A 22 7.37 8.11 17.74
CA LYS A 22 7.51 8.40 16.31
C LYS A 22 6.13 8.28 15.66
N TYR A 23 5.45 9.41 15.49
CA TYR A 23 4.26 9.47 14.67
C TYR A 23 4.68 9.20 13.22
N ILE A 24 4.26 8.07 12.65
CA ILE A 24 4.37 7.85 11.21
C ILE A 24 3.13 8.50 10.62
N THR A 25 3.27 9.70 10.06
CA THR A 25 2.24 10.25 9.19
C THR A 25 2.07 9.29 8.02
N PRO A 26 0.84 8.83 7.73
CA PRO A 26 0.58 8.09 6.50
C PRO A 26 1.11 8.93 5.33
N ASP A 27 1.95 8.34 4.50
CA ASP A 27 2.34 8.96 3.24
C ASP A 27 1.09 8.99 2.36
N THR A 28 0.39 10.12 2.37
CA THR A 28 -0.79 10.35 1.54
C THR A 28 -0.40 10.70 0.10
N GLY A 29 0.90 10.74 -0.23
CA GLY A 29 1.38 11.16 -1.54
C GLY A 29 0.94 12.57 -1.93
N ALA A 30 1.20 12.93 -3.20
CA ALA A 30 0.57 14.10 -3.80
C ALA A 30 -0.93 13.82 -4.02
N PRO A 31 -1.79 14.85 -3.96
CA PRO A 31 -3.20 14.66 -4.31
C PRO A 31 -3.32 14.10 -5.74
N VAL A 32 -4.06 13.01 -5.90
CA VAL A 32 -4.47 12.50 -7.21
C VAL A 32 -5.68 13.33 -7.66
N ASP A 33 -5.55 14.07 -8.76
CA ASP A 33 -6.69 14.76 -9.37
C ASP A 33 -7.50 13.72 -10.15
N PRO A 34 -8.79 13.50 -9.81
CA PRO A 34 -9.60 12.51 -10.51
C PRO A 34 -9.88 12.87 -11.98
N ASP A 35 -9.71 14.14 -12.37
CA ASP A 35 -9.92 14.61 -13.75
C ASP A 35 -8.65 14.43 -14.62
N ASP A 36 -7.48 14.21 -14.00
CA ASP A 36 -6.24 13.91 -14.71
C ASP A 36 -6.16 12.40 -15.03
N PRO A 37 -5.98 12.00 -16.31
CA PRO A 37 -5.89 10.59 -16.67
C PRO A 37 -4.68 9.90 -16.01
N ILE A 38 -4.94 8.81 -15.30
CA ILE A 38 -3.89 7.97 -14.71
C ILE A 38 -3.29 7.08 -15.78
N SER A 39 -1.96 7.13 -15.93
CA SER A 39 -1.24 6.23 -16.83
C SER A 39 -1.06 4.85 -16.19
N PHE A 40 -1.56 3.80 -16.84
CA PHE A 40 -1.34 2.43 -16.38
C PHE A 40 0.15 2.11 -16.32
N SER A 41 0.86 2.35 -17.42
CA SER A 41 2.26 1.95 -17.57
C SER A 41 3.21 2.76 -16.69
N ALA A 42 2.91 4.04 -16.44
CA ALA A 42 3.77 4.93 -15.68
C ALA A 42 3.43 4.99 -14.18
N GLU A 43 2.17 4.82 -13.79
CA GLU A 43 1.71 5.09 -12.42
C GLU A 43 1.16 3.85 -11.72
N VAL A 44 0.40 3.00 -12.42
CA VAL A 44 -0.26 1.82 -11.81
C VAL A 44 0.68 0.62 -11.77
N GLU A 45 1.19 0.21 -12.93
CA GLU A 45 2.00 -1.01 -13.09
C GLU A 45 3.27 -1.03 -12.21
N PRO A 46 4.01 0.08 -12.05
CA PRO A 46 5.18 0.11 -11.17
C PRO A 46 4.85 -0.15 -9.69
N ILE A 47 3.61 0.08 -9.24
CA ILE A 47 3.22 -0.13 -7.84
C ILE A 47 3.44 -1.57 -7.42
N TRP A 48 3.08 -2.55 -8.26
CA TRP A 48 3.22 -3.97 -7.92
C TRP A 48 4.67 -4.43 -7.84
N THR A 49 5.57 -3.78 -8.57
CA THR A 49 7.01 -3.99 -8.40
C THR A 49 7.48 -3.39 -7.09
N SER A 50 7.06 -2.15 -6.78
CA SER A 50 7.42 -1.46 -5.52
C SER A 50 6.95 -2.21 -4.27
N GLN A 51 5.75 -2.80 -4.33
CA GLN A 51 5.15 -3.59 -3.25
C GLN A 51 5.54 -5.07 -3.30
N SER A 52 6.52 -5.44 -4.12
CA SER A 52 7.05 -6.81 -4.22
C SER A 52 6.01 -7.87 -4.63
N CYS A 53 4.85 -7.48 -5.15
CA CYS A 53 3.80 -8.40 -5.61
C CYS A 53 4.33 -9.30 -6.74
N VAL A 54 5.19 -8.75 -7.60
CA VAL A 54 5.83 -9.45 -8.72
C VAL A 54 6.69 -10.64 -8.32
N ASN A 55 7.14 -10.72 -7.06
CA ASN A 55 7.95 -11.86 -6.59
C ASN A 55 7.14 -13.16 -6.59
N CYS A 56 5.84 -13.07 -6.33
CA CYS A 56 4.91 -14.21 -6.34
C CYS A 56 4.06 -14.23 -7.62
N HIS A 57 3.65 -13.05 -8.11
CA HIS A 57 2.82 -12.90 -9.31
C HIS A 57 3.68 -12.60 -10.54
N SER A 58 4.54 -13.56 -10.90
CA SER A 58 5.54 -13.43 -11.97
C SER A 58 5.19 -14.17 -13.26
N GLY A 59 3.96 -14.66 -13.40
CA GLY A 59 3.52 -15.51 -14.52
C GLY A 59 3.78 -17.01 -14.33
N ASN A 60 4.50 -17.41 -13.28
CA ASN A 60 4.80 -18.82 -12.98
C ASN A 60 3.64 -19.59 -12.30
N GLY A 61 2.41 -19.11 -12.42
CA GLY A 61 1.24 -19.60 -11.70
C GLY A 61 -0.07 -19.20 -12.35
N LEU A 62 -0.90 -18.41 -11.64
CA LEU A 62 -2.24 -18.00 -12.09
C LEU A 62 -2.19 -16.79 -13.04
N PHE A 63 -1.49 -15.72 -12.64
CA PHE A 63 -1.42 -14.46 -13.37
C PHE A 63 -0.09 -13.75 -13.13
N SER A 64 0.23 -12.77 -13.97
CA SER A 64 1.43 -11.96 -13.87
C SER A 64 1.07 -10.51 -13.51
N LEU A 65 1.87 -9.90 -12.64
CA LEU A 65 1.89 -8.45 -12.41
C LEU A 65 3.22 -7.84 -12.87
N LYS A 66 4.01 -8.60 -13.65
CA LYS A 66 5.24 -8.06 -14.24
C LYS A 66 4.92 -6.98 -15.25
N GLN A 67 5.87 -6.06 -15.36
CA GLN A 67 5.84 -5.00 -16.34
C GLN A 67 5.65 -5.55 -17.76
N GLY A 68 4.68 -5.00 -18.48
CA GLY A 68 4.28 -5.41 -19.84
C GLY A 68 3.36 -6.62 -19.90
N GLU A 69 3.09 -7.30 -18.78
CA GLU A 69 2.18 -8.46 -18.71
C GLU A 69 0.97 -8.21 -17.81
N ALA A 70 1.04 -7.19 -16.94
CA ALA A 70 0.09 -6.98 -15.86
C ALA A 70 -1.31 -6.64 -16.38
N TYR A 71 -1.43 -5.75 -17.37
CA TYR A 71 -2.72 -5.30 -17.88
C TYR A 71 -3.57 -6.48 -18.36
N GLN A 72 -3.05 -7.24 -19.33
CA GLN A 72 -3.75 -8.39 -19.89
C GLN A 72 -4.05 -9.44 -18.82
N SER A 73 -3.12 -9.65 -17.88
CA SER A 73 -3.31 -10.59 -16.77
C SER A 73 -4.47 -10.20 -15.85
N LEU A 74 -4.67 -8.91 -15.57
CA LEU A 74 -5.78 -8.42 -14.75
C LEU A 74 -7.13 -8.68 -15.42
N ILE A 75 -7.21 -8.44 -16.74
CA ILE A 75 -8.42 -8.65 -17.54
C ILE A 75 -8.73 -10.15 -17.66
N ASP A 76 -7.75 -10.96 -18.06
CA ASP A 76 -7.93 -12.41 -18.28
C ASP A 76 -8.37 -13.14 -17.01
N ASN A 77 -8.01 -12.61 -15.84
CA ASN A 77 -8.33 -13.21 -14.54
C ASN A 77 -9.51 -12.51 -13.83
N SER A 78 -10.17 -11.56 -14.49
CA SER A 78 -11.32 -10.81 -13.95
C SER A 78 -11.03 -10.24 -12.56
N LEU A 79 -9.91 -9.54 -12.45
CA LEU A 79 -9.43 -8.96 -11.18
C LEU A 79 -9.93 -7.53 -10.93
N LEU A 80 -10.58 -6.92 -11.93
CA LEU A 80 -11.13 -5.58 -11.90
C LEU A 80 -12.66 -5.61 -11.86
N ASP A 81 -13.23 -4.74 -11.04
CA ASP A 81 -14.64 -4.38 -11.03
C ASP A 81 -14.73 -2.92 -11.48
N LEU A 82 -15.15 -2.72 -12.74
CA LEU A 82 -15.26 -1.40 -13.36
C LEU A 82 -16.52 -0.63 -12.92
N GLU A 83 -17.46 -1.27 -12.20
CA GLU A 83 -18.62 -0.60 -11.62
C GLU A 83 -18.29 -0.06 -10.22
N ASN A 84 -17.36 -0.71 -9.51
CA ASN A 84 -16.92 -0.30 -8.19
C ASN A 84 -15.47 -0.73 -7.94
N SER A 85 -14.53 0.20 -8.10
CA SER A 85 -13.11 -0.04 -7.91
C SER A 85 -12.77 -0.65 -6.54
N ALA A 86 -13.45 -0.24 -5.47
CA ALA A 86 -13.23 -0.76 -4.12
C ALA A 86 -13.59 -2.25 -3.96
N ASN A 87 -14.39 -2.83 -4.87
CA ASN A 87 -14.68 -4.26 -4.89
C ASN A 87 -13.68 -5.08 -5.73
N SER A 88 -12.79 -4.41 -6.48
CA SER A 88 -11.81 -5.09 -7.31
C SER A 88 -10.91 -5.99 -6.47
N LYS A 89 -10.60 -7.19 -6.96
CA LYS A 89 -9.72 -8.13 -6.26
C LYS A 89 -8.31 -7.57 -6.11
N ILE A 90 -7.85 -6.81 -7.11
CA ILE A 90 -6.55 -6.14 -7.05
C ILE A 90 -6.47 -5.12 -5.90
N VAL A 91 -7.62 -4.60 -5.42
CA VAL A 91 -7.72 -3.66 -4.29
C VAL A 91 -7.94 -4.42 -2.97
N THR A 92 -8.84 -5.40 -2.95
CA THR A 92 -9.30 -6.05 -1.70
C THR A 92 -8.42 -7.18 -1.18
N VAL A 93 -7.61 -7.81 -2.03
CA VAL A 93 -6.77 -8.96 -1.64
C VAL A 93 -5.47 -8.52 -0.95
N PRO A 94 -4.74 -7.48 -1.39
CA PRO A 94 -3.62 -6.92 -0.62
C PRO A 94 -4.05 -6.57 0.81
N GLY A 95 -3.21 -6.87 1.80
CA GLY A 95 -3.52 -6.66 3.21
C GLY A 95 -4.52 -7.65 3.83
N SER A 96 -5.15 -8.51 3.03
CA SER A 96 -6.00 -9.58 3.54
C SER A 96 -5.19 -10.63 4.32
N SER A 97 -5.87 -11.47 5.09
CA SER A 97 -5.22 -12.46 5.95
C SER A 97 -4.41 -13.51 5.16
N GLY A 98 -3.52 -14.24 5.85
CA GLY A 98 -2.68 -15.27 5.23
C GLY A 98 -1.46 -14.69 4.53
N LEU A 99 -1.17 -15.17 3.31
CA LEU A 99 0.04 -14.81 2.56
C LEU A 99 0.12 -13.35 2.12
N HIS A 100 -1.02 -12.64 2.07
CA HIS A 100 -1.09 -11.23 1.66
C HIS A 100 -1.05 -10.24 2.84
N SER A 101 -1.03 -10.72 4.09
CA SER A 101 -1.20 -9.86 5.28
C SER A 101 -0.10 -8.82 5.49
N GLY A 102 1.08 -9.01 4.88
CA GLY A 102 2.19 -8.06 4.92
C GLY A 102 2.36 -7.23 3.65
N TYR A 103 1.48 -7.38 2.66
CA TYR A 103 1.58 -6.70 1.36
C TYR A 103 0.36 -5.81 1.19
N THR A 104 0.50 -4.53 1.53
CA THR A 104 -0.55 -3.51 1.46
C THR A 104 -0.11 -2.39 0.54
N TYR A 105 -1.07 -1.65 -0.02
CA TYR A 105 -0.78 -0.37 -0.64
C TYR A 105 -0.57 0.72 0.41
N SER A 106 0.23 1.74 0.08
CA SER A 106 0.10 3.03 0.77
C SER A 106 -1.23 3.69 0.39
N GLY A 107 -1.69 4.66 1.17
CA GLY A 107 -2.94 5.38 0.86
C GLY A 107 -2.93 6.02 -0.52
N ASN A 108 -1.78 6.56 -0.95
CA ASN A 108 -1.64 7.13 -2.30
C ASN A 108 -1.67 6.06 -3.40
N GLN A 109 -1.03 4.91 -3.18
CA GLN A 109 -1.00 3.84 -4.17
C GLN A 109 -2.39 3.24 -4.39
N GLU A 110 -3.14 3.01 -3.31
CA GLU A 110 -4.51 2.54 -3.40
C GLU A 110 -5.37 3.54 -4.16
N LEU A 111 -5.23 4.84 -3.85
CA LEU A 111 -5.94 5.91 -4.54
C LEU A 111 -5.64 5.96 -6.05
N ILE A 112 -4.37 5.82 -6.46
CA ILE A 112 -3.98 5.75 -7.87
C ILE A 112 -4.67 4.56 -8.55
N ILE A 113 -4.62 3.38 -7.92
CA ILE A 113 -5.22 2.17 -8.49
C ILE A 113 -6.75 2.31 -8.61
N THR A 114 -7.43 2.78 -7.57
CA THR A 114 -8.89 2.93 -7.60
C THR A 114 -9.32 4.00 -8.59
N THR A 115 -8.60 5.14 -8.65
CA THR A 115 -8.89 6.22 -9.60
C THR A 115 -8.73 5.74 -11.04
N TRP A 116 -7.66 5.01 -11.34
CA TRP A 116 -7.46 4.40 -12.66
C TRP A 116 -8.60 3.43 -13.03
N ILE A 117 -9.06 2.61 -12.08
CA ILE A 117 -10.20 1.70 -12.31
C ILE A 117 -11.48 2.50 -12.57
N ASP A 118 -11.74 3.53 -11.77
CA ASP A 118 -12.92 4.39 -11.91
C ASP A 118 -12.92 5.19 -13.23
N GLN A 119 -11.73 5.51 -13.76
CA GLN A 119 -11.53 6.11 -15.08
C GLN A 119 -11.71 5.10 -16.24
N GLY A 120 -11.98 3.83 -15.95
CA GLY A 120 -12.25 2.79 -16.96
C GLY A 120 -11.09 1.83 -17.21
N ALA A 121 -10.04 1.88 -16.40
CA ALA A 121 -8.89 0.98 -16.44
C ALA A 121 -8.24 0.88 -17.84
N GLU A 122 -7.86 2.02 -18.42
CA GLU A 122 -7.21 2.07 -19.74
C GLU A 122 -5.75 1.57 -19.69
N ASP A 123 -5.26 1.01 -20.81
CA ASP A 123 -3.85 0.62 -21.00
C ASP A 123 -3.11 1.73 -21.77
N ASN A 124 -2.55 2.71 -21.04
CA ASN A 124 -2.04 3.98 -21.59
C ASN A 124 -0.65 4.41 -21.06
#